data_AF-A0A914R0F6-F1
#
_entry.id   AF-A0A914R0F6-F1
#
_cell.length_a   1.000
_cell.length_b   1.000
_cell.length_c   1.000
_cell.angle_alpha   90.00
_cell.angle_beta   90.00
_cell.angle_gamma   90.00
#
_symmetry.space_group_name_H-M   'P 1'
#
loop_
_entity.id
_entity.type
_entity.pdbx_description
1 polymer ?
#
loop_
_entity_poly.entity_id
_entity_poly.type
_entity_poly.pdbx_seq_one_letter_code
_entity_poly.pdbx_strand_id
1 'polypeptide(L)'
;MSDGSLVKSKFRFCGILVYRQYKIKCPSLNDICSGYTAITNTYQNDSYGPIIIAFKGPTDPDYFYASDFNYTEMVPFIGGGKVNKQFLDAFNNIWINAGMKDDILTLKNKNPFSNFIIVGHSTGGAMASLAAVTIAASRIAYAQVVGLFTFGQPRTGDKDFADTVTSAVRRHVLNLQKISLFDTFQIHILQSAMIFQSFHIALILILKDRAHPYDG
;
A
#
# COMPACT_ATOMS: atom_id res chain seq x y z
N MET A 1 9.69 -31.56 -9.92
CA MET A 1 9.33 -30.36 -10.70
C MET A 1 7.85 -30.09 -10.45
N SER A 2 7.51 -29.00 -9.78
CA SER A 2 6.13 -28.60 -9.49
C SER A 2 5.79 -27.35 -10.29
N ASP A 3 4.66 -27.38 -10.99
CA ASP A 3 4.17 -26.24 -11.77
C ASP A 3 3.74 -25.09 -10.85
N GLY A 4 4.50 -23.99 -10.89
CA GLY A 4 4.20 -22.75 -10.19
C GLY A 4 3.33 -21.83 -11.02
N SER A 5 2.16 -22.30 -11.47
CA SER A 5 1.25 -21.58 -12.37
C SER A 5 0.61 -20.36 -11.70
N LEU A 6 1.36 -19.25 -11.71
CA LEU A 6 0.95 -17.93 -11.24
C LEU A 6 -0.36 -17.46 -11.92
N VAL A 7 -1.47 -17.55 -11.18
CA VAL A 7 -2.81 -17.15 -11.65
C VAL A 7 -2.86 -15.63 -11.92
N LYS A 8 -2.75 -15.26 -13.20
CA LYS A 8 -2.83 -13.86 -13.68
C LYS A 8 -4.29 -13.39 -13.84
N SER A 9 -5.04 -13.35 -12.75
CA SER A 9 -6.42 -12.85 -12.72
C SER A 9 -6.47 -11.31 -12.88
N LYS A 10 -6.73 -10.85 -14.11
CA LYS A 10 -6.94 -9.42 -14.42
C LYS A 10 -8.33 -8.95 -13.98
N PHE A 11 -8.41 -8.36 -12.80
CA PHE A 11 -9.63 -7.66 -12.35
C PHE A 11 -9.68 -6.23 -12.88
N ARG A 12 -10.87 -5.77 -13.30
CA ARG A 12 -11.13 -4.43 -13.82
C ARG A 12 -12.27 -3.77 -13.03
N PHE A 13 -11.96 -2.75 -12.25
CA PHE A 13 -12.92 -1.97 -11.46
C PHE A 13 -12.91 -0.53 -11.96
N CYS A 14 -14.03 -0.01 -12.47
CA CYS A 14 -14.26 1.38 -12.91
C CYS A 14 -12.97 2.17 -13.31
N GLY A 15 -12.43 1.90 -14.51
CA GLY A 15 -11.21 2.57 -15.03
C GLY A 15 -9.87 2.02 -14.52
N ILE A 16 -9.84 1.31 -13.39
CA ILE A 16 -8.65 0.66 -12.83
C ILE A 16 -8.49 -0.76 -13.41
N LEU A 17 -7.28 -1.10 -13.82
CA LEU A 17 -6.84 -2.45 -14.18
C LEU A 17 -5.78 -2.92 -13.16
N VAL A 18 -6.07 -4.01 -12.45
CA VAL A 18 -5.06 -4.67 -11.61
C VAL A 18 -4.03 -5.34 -12.52
N TYR A 19 -2.76 -5.02 -12.29
CA TYR A 19 -1.63 -5.63 -13.00
C TYR A 19 -1.21 -6.94 -12.31
N ARG A 20 -1.06 -6.92 -10.97
CA ARG A 20 -0.71 -8.11 -10.17
C ARG A 20 -1.11 -7.96 -8.70
N GLN A 21 -1.39 -9.10 -8.06
CA GLN A 21 -1.42 -9.25 -6.60
C GLN A 21 -0.21 -10.08 -6.16
N TYR A 22 0.38 -9.72 -5.02
CA TYR A 22 1.43 -10.46 -4.33
C TYR A 22 0.84 -10.91 -2.99
N LYS A 23 1.06 -12.17 -2.62
CA LYS A 23 0.68 -12.73 -1.31
C LYS A 23 1.91 -13.43 -0.73
N ILE A 24 2.29 -13.09 0.50
CA ILE A 24 3.42 -13.69 1.20
C ILE A 24 3.11 -13.77 2.70
N LYS A 25 3.70 -14.71 3.42
CA LYS A 25 3.59 -14.71 4.89
C LYS A 25 4.20 -13.41 5.43
N CYS A 26 3.49 -12.73 6.32
CA CYS A 26 4.09 -11.63 7.08
C CYS A 26 5.24 -12.18 7.94
N PRO A 27 6.34 -11.43 8.15
CA PRO A 27 7.35 -11.79 9.14
C PRO A 27 6.70 -11.97 10.52
N SER A 28 7.14 -13.00 11.26
CA SER A 28 6.70 -13.30 12.62
C SER A 28 5.18 -13.51 12.84
N LEU A 29 4.37 -13.66 11.79
CA LEU A 29 2.94 -14.03 11.89
C LEU A 29 2.66 -15.29 11.07
N ASN A 30 1.60 -16.03 11.44
CA ASN A 30 1.03 -17.07 10.58
C ASN A 30 -0.12 -16.54 9.70
N ASP A 31 0.04 -15.34 9.15
CA ASP A 31 -0.96 -14.61 8.35
C ASP A 31 -0.31 -14.01 7.08
N ILE A 32 -1.13 -13.54 6.13
CA ILE A 32 -0.74 -13.17 4.77
C ILE A 32 -0.70 -11.66 4.58
N CYS A 33 0.50 -11.11 4.44
CA CYS A 33 0.71 -9.75 3.95
C CYS A 33 0.50 -9.73 2.43
N SER A 34 -0.26 -8.76 1.92
CA SER A 34 -0.58 -8.67 0.49
C SER A 34 -0.21 -7.32 -0.10
N GLY A 35 0.32 -7.35 -1.33
CA GLY A 35 0.60 -6.17 -2.13
C GLY A 35 -0.18 -6.20 -3.45
N TYR A 36 -0.38 -5.04 -4.06
CA TYR A 36 -1.03 -4.91 -5.36
C TYR A 36 -0.35 -3.83 -6.20
N THR A 37 -0.19 -4.12 -7.49
CA THR A 37 0.17 -3.14 -8.52
C THR A 37 -0.99 -3.01 -9.51
N ALA A 38 -1.35 -1.78 -9.86
CA ALA A 38 -2.44 -1.47 -10.78
C ALA A 38 -2.16 -0.20 -11.59
N ILE A 39 -2.91 0.00 -12.67
CA ILE A 39 -2.88 1.20 -13.50
C ILE A 39 -4.31 1.67 -13.78
N THR A 40 -4.53 2.98 -13.80
CA THR A 40 -5.78 3.56 -14.30
C THR A 40 -5.65 3.84 -15.79
N ASN A 41 -6.63 3.41 -16.59
CA ASN A 41 -6.77 3.93 -17.95
C ASN A 41 -7.56 5.24 -17.90
N THR A 42 -7.00 6.35 -18.41
CA THR A 42 -7.76 7.60 -18.52
C THR A 42 -8.66 7.52 -19.75
N TYR A 43 -9.88 8.04 -19.67
CA TYR A 43 -10.89 7.87 -20.74
C TYR A 43 -10.64 8.76 -21.98
N GLN A 44 -9.44 9.35 -22.08
CA GLN A 44 -9.05 10.29 -23.13
C GLN A 44 -7.60 10.02 -23.57
N ASN A 45 -7.43 9.71 -24.86
CA ASN A 45 -6.19 9.86 -25.63
C ASN A 45 -4.98 9.05 -25.12
N ASP A 46 -5.13 7.72 -24.97
CA ASP A 46 -4.08 6.69 -24.76
C ASP A 46 -3.04 6.97 -23.65
N SER A 47 -3.35 7.92 -22.78
CA SER A 47 -2.48 8.39 -21.71
C SER A 47 -2.73 7.54 -20.46
N TYR A 48 -1.81 6.61 -20.20
CA TYR A 48 -1.82 5.84 -18.95
C TYR A 48 -1.80 6.79 -17.75
N GLY A 49 -2.78 6.63 -16.86
CA GLY A 49 -2.90 7.46 -15.66
C GLY A 49 -1.89 7.06 -14.57
N PRO A 50 -2.16 7.39 -13.30
CA PRO A 50 -1.32 6.96 -12.19
C PRO A 50 -1.10 5.44 -12.13
N ILE A 51 0.13 5.06 -11.77
CA ILE A 51 0.47 3.74 -11.24
C ILE A 51 0.01 3.71 -9.78
N ILE A 52 -0.81 2.72 -9.44
CA ILE A 52 -1.34 2.52 -8.08
C ILE A 52 -0.57 1.38 -7.42
N ILE A 53 -0.13 1.60 -6.19
CA ILE A 53 0.51 0.62 -5.31
C ILE A 53 -0.31 0.55 -4.02
N ALA A 54 -0.75 -0.64 -3.63
CA ALA A 54 -1.53 -0.84 -2.40
C ALA A 54 -0.97 -1.96 -1.52
N PHE A 55 -1.03 -1.77 -0.20
CA PHE A 55 -0.56 -2.74 0.79
C PHE A 55 -1.66 -3.11 1.82
N LYS A 56 -1.87 -4.41 2.03
CA LYS A 56 -2.64 -5.02 3.13
C LYS A 56 -1.67 -5.61 4.16
N GLY A 57 -1.89 -5.27 5.42
CA GLY A 57 -1.25 -5.95 6.56
C GLY A 57 -1.81 -7.36 6.79
N PRO A 58 -1.63 -7.94 7.99
CA PRO A 58 -2.36 -9.14 8.39
C PRO A 58 -3.88 -8.94 8.36
N THR A 59 -4.59 -10.06 8.33
CA THR A 59 -6.05 -10.19 8.46
C THR A 59 -6.50 -9.98 9.90
N ASP A 60 -5.70 -10.44 10.86
CA ASP A 60 -5.85 -10.14 12.29
C ASP A 60 -4.93 -8.96 12.69
N PRO A 61 -5.47 -7.73 12.85
CA PRO A 61 -4.70 -6.59 13.33
C PRO A 61 -4.51 -6.62 14.85
N ASP A 62 -5.35 -7.32 15.61
CA ASP A 62 -5.30 -7.29 17.07
C ASP A 62 -4.17 -8.19 17.57
N TYR A 63 -3.92 -9.34 16.93
CA TYR A 63 -2.66 -10.07 17.11
C TYR A 63 -1.44 -9.19 16.84
N PHE A 64 -1.50 -8.28 15.85
CA PHE A 64 -0.40 -7.36 15.52
C PHE A 64 -0.18 -6.22 16.54
N TYR A 65 -1.16 -5.97 17.42
CA TYR A 65 -1.06 -5.00 18.52
C TYR A 65 -0.94 -5.65 19.92
N ALA A 66 -1.32 -6.92 20.07
CA ALA A 66 -1.42 -7.61 21.37
C ALA A 66 -0.48 -8.83 21.54
N SER A 67 0.14 -9.34 20.47
CA SER A 67 1.31 -10.22 20.62
C SER A 67 2.55 -9.41 20.98
N ASP A 68 3.59 -10.04 21.53
CA ASP A 68 4.90 -9.43 21.83
C ASP A 68 5.72 -9.11 20.56
N PHE A 69 5.08 -8.46 19.59
CA PHE A 69 5.74 -7.84 18.46
C PHE A 69 6.71 -6.79 18.97
N ASN A 70 8.01 -7.10 18.91
CA ASN A 70 9.05 -6.25 19.45
C ASN A 70 9.25 -4.98 18.62
N TYR A 71 8.33 -4.03 18.79
CA TYR A 71 8.28 -2.73 18.12
C TYR A 71 9.57 -1.90 18.30
N THR A 72 10.44 -2.28 19.25
CA THR A 72 11.65 -1.55 19.64
C THR A 72 12.84 -1.67 18.66
N GLU A 73 12.89 -2.69 17.79
CA GLU A 73 14.04 -2.86 16.89
C GLU A 73 13.97 -1.88 15.71
N MET A 74 14.79 -0.82 15.78
CA MET A 74 14.81 0.30 14.86
C MET A 74 16.09 0.27 14.00
N VAL A 75 15.93 -0.03 12.71
CA VAL A 75 17.03 -0.25 11.76
C VAL A 75 17.17 0.92 10.77
N PRO A 76 18.39 1.29 10.32
CA PRO A 76 18.58 2.38 9.34
C PRO A 76 17.84 2.12 8.02
N PHE A 77 17.33 3.18 7.39
CA PHE A 77 16.56 3.08 6.16
C PHE A 77 17.17 3.85 4.97
N ILE A 78 16.95 3.36 3.75
CA ILE A 78 17.59 3.86 2.51
C ILE A 78 17.25 5.32 2.16
N GLY A 79 16.16 5.86 2.70
CA GLY A 79 15.80 7.28 2.54
C GLY A 79 16.30 8.20 3.66
N GLY A 80 16.88 7.67 4.74
CA GLY A 80 17.22 8.40 5.96
C GLY A 80 16.37 7.97 7.17
N GLY A 81 16.87 8.29 8.36
CA GLY A 81 16.30 7.87 9.64
C GLY A 81 16.34 6.35 9.89
N LYS A 82 15.59 5.92 10.90
CA LYS A 82 15.38 4.50 11.24
C LYS A 82 13.91 4.14 11.21
N VAL A 83 13.64 2.89 10.83
CA VAL A 83 12.30 2.31 10.74
C VAL A 83 12.22 1.07 11.61
N ASN A 84 11.03 0.73 12.11
CA ASN A 84 10.84 -0.54 12.80
C ASN A 84 11.10 -1.70 11.81
N LYS A 85 11.91 -2.66 12.26
CA LYS A 85 12.40 -3.76 11.42
C LYS A 85 11.27 -4.64 10.87
N GLN A 86 10.19 -4.85 11.61
CA GLN A 86 9.11 -5.75 11.21
C GLN A 86 8.28 -5.17 10.04
N PHE A 87 8.05 -3.84 10.02
CA PHE A 87 7.49 -3.17 8.84
C PHE A 87 8.44 -3.23 7.64
N LEU A 88 9.74 -3.08 7.86
CA LEU A 88 10.74 -3.15 6.80
C LEU A 88 10.85 -4.55 6.18
N ASP A 89 10.86 -5.59 7.01
CA ASP A 89 10.87 -6.99 6.57
C ASP A 89 9.59 -7.33 5.80
N ALA A 90 8.42 -6.86 6.27
CA ALA A 90 7.13 -7.09 5.60
C ALA A 90 7.07 -6.38 4.24
N PHE A 91 7.56 -5.13 4.18
CA PHE A 91 7.71 -4.39 2.94
C PHE A 91 8.69 -5.09 1.98
N ASN A 92 9.89 -5.44 2.43
CA ASN A 92 10.92 -6.09 1.60
C ASN A 92 10.47 -7.45 1.06
N ASN A 93 9.70 -8.22 1.84
CA ASN A 93 9.12 -9.49 1.39
C ASN A 93 8.18 -9.32 0.18
N ILE A 94 7.41 -8.23 0.12
CA ILE A 94 6.55 -7.91 -1.04
C ILE A 94 7.37 -7.21 -2.15
N TRP A 95 8.16 -6.21 -1.77
CA TRP A 95 8.85 -5.30 -2.68
C TRP A 95 9.95 -5.99 -3.48
N ILE A 96 10.81 -6.75 -2.79
CA ILE A 96 11.97 -7.44 -3.34
C ILE A 96 11.62 -8.91 -3.59
N ASN A 97 11.30 -9.65 -2.52
CA ASN A 97 11.28 -11.12 -2.59
C ASN A 97 10.11 -11.67 -3.43
N ALA A 98 8.98 -10.96 -3.50
CA ALA A 98 7.86 -11.28 -4.39
C ALA A 98 7.89 -10.55 -5.75
N GLY A 99 8.91 -9.72 -6.02
CA GLY A 99 9.14 -9.07 -7.32
C GLY A 99 8.26 -7.85 -7.64
N MET A 100 7.60 -7.23 -6.65
CA MET A 100 6.78 -6.02 -6.91
C MET A 100 7.59 -4.86 -7.52
N LYS A 101 8.85 -4.69 -7.10
CA LYS A 101 9.75 -3.66 -7.65
C LYS A 101 9.91 -3.77 -9.17
N ASP A 102 10.05 -4.97 -9.71
CA ASP A 102 10.35 -5.19 -11.12
C ASP A 102 9.11 -4.93 -12.00
N ASP A 103 7.93 -5.26 -11.49
CA ASP A 103 6.66 -4.91 -12.11
C ASP A 103 6.42 -3.38 -12.09
N ILE A 104 6.80 -2.68 -11.00
CA ILE A 104 6.75 -1.21 -10.92
C ILE A 104 7.72 -0.57 -11.93
N LEU A 105 8.95 -1.06 -12.04
CA LEU A 105 9.91 -0.59 -13.05
C LEU A 105 9.39 -0.86 -14.47
N THR A 106 8.78 -2.04 -14.71
CA THR A 106 8.15 -2.39 -15.99
C THR A 106 7.00 -1.43 -16.36
N LEU A 107 6.15 -1.08 -15.39
CA LEU A 107 5.07 -0.11 -15.60
C LEU A 107 5.61 1.32 -15.81
N LYS A 108 6.63 1.73 -15.06
CA LYS A 108 7.24 3.06 -15.18
C LYS A 108 8.01 3.25 -16.48
N ASN A 109 8.70 2.22 -16.98
CA ASN A 109 9.39 2.25 -18.27
C ASN A 109 8.42 2.35 -19.45
N LYS A 110 7.24 1.73 -19.35
CA LYS A 110 6.16 1.90 -20.34
C LYS A 110 5.52 3.28 -20.27
N ASN A 111 5.41 3.83 -19.06
CA ASN A 111 4.69 5.07 -18.79
C ASN A 111 5.59 6.09 -18.05
N PRO A 112 6.64 6.67 -18.69
CA PRO A 112 7.64 7.50 -18.01
C PRO A 112 7.06 8.69 -17.24
N PHE A 113 5.93 9.24 -17.70
CA PHE A 113 5.27 10.41 -17.10
C PHE A 113 4.16 10.07 -16.10
N SER A 114 3.84 8.79 -15.85
CA SER A 114 2.82 8.42 -14.85
C SER A 114 3.19 8.87 -13.44
N ASN A 115 2.19 9.44 -12.76
CA ASN A 115 2.19 9.68 -11.32
C ASN A 115 2.11 8.36 -10.53
N PHE A 116 2.42 8.42 -9.23
CA PHE A 116 2.28 7.33 -8.28
C PHE A 116 1.22 7.65 -7.23
N ILE A 117 0.32 6.71 -6.98
CA ILE A 117 -0.64 6.74 -5.87
C ILE A 117 -0.35 5.52 -4.99
N ILE A 118 0.00 5.78 -3.74
CA ILE A 118 0.44 4.74 -2.79
C ILE A 118 -0.51 4.74 -1.59
N VAL A 119 -1.11 3.59 -1.29
CA VAL A 119 -2.18 3.47 -0.29
C VAL A 119 -1.97 2.31 0.68
N GLY A 120 -2.41 2.47 1.93
CA GLY A 120 -2.37 1.40 2.92
C GLY A 120 -3.16 1.68 4.20
N HIS A 121 -3.66 0.60 4.82
CA HIS A 121 -4.44 0.63 6.08
C HIS A 121 -3.72 -0.14 7.19
N SER A 122 -3.73 0.36 8.43
CA SER A 122 -3.00 -0.22 9.58
C SER A 122 -1.52 -0.46 9.23
N THR A 123 -0.96 -1.64 9.50
CA THR A 123 0.35 -2.15 9.05
C THR A 123 0.63 -1.90 7.55
N GLY A 124 -0.40 -1.91 6.70
CA GLY A 124 -0.28 -1.55 5.28
C GLY A 124 0.09 -0.09 5.04
N GLY A 125 -0.33 0.83 5.92
CA GLY A 125 0.06 2.25 5.86
C GLY A 125 1.54 2.47 6.16
N ALA A 126 2.12 1.65 7.04
CA ALA A 126 3.56 1.63 7.28
C ALA A 126 4.33 1.17 6.04
N MET A 127 3.91 0.06 5.41
CA MET A 127 4.49 -0.41 4.14
C MET A 127 4.32 0.60 3.00
N ALA A 128 3.18 1.31 2.93
CA ALA A 128 2.95 2.38 1.96
C ALA A 128 3.93 3.57 2.15
N SER A 129 4.23 3.96 3.39
CA SER A 129 5.23 5.00 3.69
C SER A 129 6.65 4.58 3.30
N LEU A 130 7.03 3.34 3.61
CA LEU A 130 8.31 2.76 3.19
C LEU A 130 8.45 2.73 1.66
N ALA A 131 7.36 2.37 0.95
CA ALA A 131 7.33 2.37 -0.51
C ALA A 131 7.50 3.78 -1.11
N ALA A 132 6.82 4.78 -0.56
CA ALA A 132 6.91 6.17 -1.03
C ALA A 132 8.35 6.72 -0.92
N VAL A 133 8.98 6.55 0.24
CA VAL A 133 10.38 6.95 0.46
C VAL A 133 11.34 6.13 -0.39
N THR A 134 11.10 4.82 -0.57
CA THR A 134 11.92 3.96 -1.45
C THR A 134 11.88 4.42 -2.90
N ILE A 135 10.71 4.81 -3.41
CA ILE A 135 10.53 5.32 -4.78
C ILE A 135 11.30 6.63 -5.01
N ALA A 136 11.25 7.55 -4.04
CA ALA A 136 11.99 8.81 -4.09
C ALA A 136 13.51 8.59 -3.96
N ALA A 137 13.96 7.86 -2.95
CA ALA A 137 15.38 7.60 -2.68
C ALA A 137 16.05 6.79 -3.82
N SER A 138 15.34 5.81 -4.39
CA SER A 138 15.81 5.02 -5.54
C SER A 138 15.66 5.75 -6.89
N ARG A 139 15.19 7.01 -6.89
CA ARG A 139 14.93 7.84 -8.09
C ARG A 139 13.99 7.19 -9.12
N ILE A 140 13.09 6.32 -8.69
CA ILE A 140 12.05 5.71 -9.53
C ILE A 140 11.01 6.76 -9.95
N ALA A 141 10.75 7.73 -9.06
CA ALA A 141 9.99 8.93 -9.37
C ALA A 141 10.40 10.09 -8.45
N TYR A 142 10.22 11.33 -8.91
CA TYR A 142 10.41 12.51 -8.09
C TYR A 142 9.20 12.74 -7.16
N ALA A 143 9.41 13.33 -5.98
CA ALA A 143 8.37 13.55 -4.97
C ALA A 143 7.12 14.27 -5.51
N GLN A 144 7.30 15.21 -6.46
CA GLN A 144 6.24 16.01 -7.09
C GLN A 144 5.17 15.17 -7.83
N VAL A 145 5.45 13.89 -8.12
CA VAL A 145 4.51 12.97 -8.78
C VAL A 145 4.07 11.80 -7.88
N VAL A 146 4.43 11.81 -6.59
CA VAL A 146 4.03 10.79 -5.60
C VAL A 146 2.96 11.35 -4.66
N GLY A 147 1.82 10.65 -4.55
CA GLY A 147 0.79 10.87 -3.54
C GLY A 147 0.67 9.67 -2.60
N LEU A 148 0.68 9.92 -1.29
CA LEU A 148 0.62 8.90 -0.23
C LEU A 148 -0.63 9.12 0.63
N PHE A 149 -1.43 8.06 0.80
CA PHE A 149 -2.68 8.06 1.56
C PHE A 149 -2.68 6.90 2.54
N THR A 150 -2.68 7.18 3.86
CA THR A 150 -2.61 6.12 4.88
C THR A 150 -3.61 6.32 6.00
N PHE A 151 -4.13 5.20 6.49
CA PHE A 151 -5.33 5.15 7.33
C PHE A 151 -5.06 4.26 8.54
N GLY A 152 -5.14 4.82 9.75
CA GLY A 152 -4.79 4.09 10.98
C GLY A 152 -3.32 3.63 11.03
N GLN A 153 -2.40 4.32 10.35
CA GLN A 153 -0.99 3.92 10.28
C GLN A 153 -0.29 3.96 11.66
N PRO A 154 0.38 2.87 12.09
CA PRO A 154 1.23 2.87 13.28
C PRO A 154 2.55 3.61 13.04
N ARG A 155 3.18 4.11 14.11
CA ARG A 155 4.49 4.80 14.05
C ARG A 155 5.52 3.89 13.39
N THR A 156 5.89 4.22 12.15
CA THR A 156 6.71 3.36 11.28
C THR A 156 8.22 3.56 11.49
N GLY A 157 8.62 4.74 11.98
CA GLY A 157 10.02 5.11 12.18
C GLY A 157 10.19 6.25 13.17
N ASP A 158 11.43 6.74 13.26
CA ASP A 158 11.82 7.90 14.08
C ASP A 158 11.44 9.24 13.43
N LYS A 159 11.90 10.36 14.01
CA LYS A 159 11.62 11.70 13.48
C LYS A 159 12.24 11.88 12.09
N ASP A 160 13.48 11.49 11.91
CA ASP A 160 14.21 11.62 10.65
C ASP A 160 13.50 10.84 9.54
N PHE A 161 12.97 9.64 9.83
CA PHE A 161 12.11 8.93 8.90
C PHE A 161 10.80 9.69 8.59
N ALA A 162 10.14 10.29 9.58
CA ALA A 162 8.92 11.08 9.34
C ALA A 162 9.18 12.33 8.47
N ASP A 163 10.34 12.98 8.63
CA ASP A 163 10.76 14.11 7.80
C ASP A 163 11.09 13.67 6.35
N THR A 164 11.68 12.48 6.16
CA THR A 164 11.95 11.92 4.82
C THR A 164 10.67 11.46 4.12
N VAL A 165 9.69 10.89 4.83
CA VAL A 165 8.33 10.63 4.30
C VAL A 165 7.68 11.93 3.81
N THR A 166 7.79 13.00 4.60
CA THR A 166 7.26 14.33 4.24
C THR A 166 7.95 14.91 3.01
N SER A 167 9.25 14.65 2.85
CA SER A 167 10.06 15.12 1.71
C SER A 167 9.87 14.27 0.44
N ALA A 168 9.42 13.02 0.57
CA ALA A 168 9.29 12.06 -0.52
C ALA A 168 7.99 12.17 -1.34
N VAL A 169 7.03 13.00 -0.93
CA VAL A 169 5.68 13.03 -1.51
C VAL A 169 5.16 14.46 -1.73
N ARG A 170 4.37 14.67 -2.80
CA ARG A 170 3.70 15.96 -3.07
C ARG A 170 2.51 16.21 -2.16
N ARG A 171 1.81 15.14 -1.77
CA ARG A 171 0.69 15.16 -0.82
C ARG A 171 0.74 13.91 0.03
N HIS A 172 0.80 14.12 1.34
CA HIS A 172 0.59 13.10 2.35
C HIS A 172 -0.80 13.32 2.96
N VAL A 173 -1.68 12.34 2.88
CA VAL A 173 -3.01 12.39 3.50
C VAL A 173 -3.08 11.29 4.57
N LEU A 174 -2.82 11.71 5.80
CA LEU A 174 -3.04 10.91 7.00
C LEU A 174 -4.51 11.03 7.42
N ASN A 175 -5.27 9.94 7.44
CA ASN A 175 -6.54 9.92 8.18
C ASN A 175 -6.31 9.28 9.56
N LEU A 176 -6.17 10.14 10.58
CA LEU A 176 -5.95 9.75 11.98
C LEU A 176 -7.27 9.39 12.71
N GLN A 177 -8.20 8.74 12.02
CA GLN A 177 -9.25 8.01 12.71
C GLN A 177 -8.62 6.84 13.46
N LYS A 178 -8.51 6.98 14.79
CA LYS A 178 -8.50 5.84 15.71
C LYS A 178 -9.84 5.12 15.54
N ILE A 179 -9.90 4.19 14.60
CA ILE A 179 -10.95 3.19 14.56
C ILE A 179 -10.62 2.19 15.67
N SER A 180 -11.05 2.52 16.89
CA SER A 180 -11.36 1.48 17.86
C SER A 180 -12.42 0.59 17.24
N LEU A 181 -12.31 -0.72 17.46
CA LEU A 181 -13.29 -1.70 16.97
C LEU A 181 -14.67 -1.36 17.56
N PHE A 182 -15.72 -1.66 16.79
CA PHE A 182 -17.11 -1.22 17.01
C PHE A 182 -17.31 0.30 16.87
N ASP A 183 -17.78 0.76 15.70
CA ASP A 183 -19.21 1.11 15.57
C ASP A 183 -19.71 1.37 14.12
N THR A 184 -21.04 1.21 13.95
CA THR A 184 -21.98 1.80 12.95
C THR A 184 -21.43 2.41 11.63
N PHE A 185 -21.83 2.03 10.40
CA PHE A 185 -23.17 1.87 9.80
C PHE A 185 -24.10 3.10 9.98
N GLN A 186 -24.36 3.86 8.91
CA GLN A 186 -24.94 5.24 8.86
C GLN A 186 -23.93 6.38 9.08
N ILE A 187 -23.43 6.97 7.97
CA ILE A 187 -23.05 8.39 7.91
C ILE A 187 -23.66 8.97 6.63
N HIS A 188 -24.43 10.05 6.75
CA HIS A 188 -25.04 10.75 5.62
C HIS A 188 -24.97 12.27 5.86
N ILE A 189 -24.99 13.05 4.77
CA ILE A 189 -25.13 14.51 4.72
C ILE A 189 -23.90 15.36 5.15
N LEU A 190 -23.12 15.72 4.12
CA LEU A 190 -22.51 17.04 3.85
C LEU A 190 -21.62 17.75 4.90
N GLN A 191 -20.34 17.88 4.54
CA GLN A 191 -19.85 19.17 4.02
C GLN A 191 -19.17 19.01 2.65
N SER A 192 -19.99 19.17 1.60
CA SER A 192 -19.65 19.62 0.23
C SER A 192 -18.31 19.24 -0.44
N ALA A 193 -18.42 18.37 -1.46
CA ALA A 193 -17.75 18.43 -2.76
C ALA A 193 -16.22 18.25 -2.90
N MET A 194 -15.35 18.57 -1.93
CA MET A 194 -13.88 18.49 -2.15
C MET A 194 -13.23 17.16 -1.74
N ILE A 195 -13.98 16.31 -1.04
CA ILE A 195 -13.62 14.93 -0.64
C ILE A 195 -14.25 13.89 -1.61
N PHE A 196 -14.83 14.33 -2.74
CA PHE A 196 -15.73 13.53 -3.60
C PHE A 196 -15.11 12.42 -4.47
N GLN A 197 -13.83 12.08 -4.26
CA GLN A 197 -13.35 10.73 -4.59
C GLN A 197 -12.34 10.20 -3.55
N SER A 198 -12.27 10.81 -2.37
CA SER A 198 -11.43 10.35 -1.27
C SER A 198 -11.85 8.95 -0.85
N PHE A 199 -10.87 8.05 -0.71
CA PHE A 199 -11.09 6.62 -0.73
C PHE A 199 -11.73 6.23 -2.07
N HIS A 200 -13.06 6.21 -2.16
CA HIS A 200 -13.92 6.09 -3.37
C HIS A 200 -13.31 5.40 -4.63
N ILE A 201 -12.67 4.25 -4.51
CA ILE A 201 -12.79 3.31 -3.41
C ILE A 201 -11.35 2.90 -2.95
N ALA A 202 -10.89 3.25 -1.73
CA ALA A 202 -9.61 2.73 -1.11
C ALA A 202 -9.77 1.27 -0.64
N LEU A 203 -10.77 0.65 -1.26
CA LEU A 203 -11.72 -0.31 -0.77
C LEU A 203 -12.40 -0.87 -2.08
N ILE A 204 -13.40 -1.73 -2.25
CA ILE A 204 -14.34 -2.45 -1.39
C ILE A 204 -13.53 -3.33 -0.43
N LEU A 205 -12.93 -2.62 0.52
CA LEU A 205 -11.81 -2.95 1.39
C LEU A 205 -10.73 -3.78 0.69
N ILE A 206 -9.74 -3.08 0.11
CA ILE A 206 -8.56 -3.66 -0.58
C ILE A 206 -8.95 -4.59 -1.77
N LEU A 207 -10.19 -4.44 -2.27
CA LEU A 207 -10.83 -5.25 -3.30
C LEU A 207 -11.26 -6.67 -2.85
N LYS A 208 -11.79 -6.74 -1.61
CA LYS A 208 -12.78 -7.70 -1.10
C LYS A 208 -12.24 -9.10 -0.77
N ASP A 209 -12.23 -9.44 0.52
CA ASP A 209 -11.90 -10.78 1.05
C ASP A 209 -13.02 -11.84 0.79
N ARG A 210 -13.51 -11.95 -0.46
CA ARG A 210 -14.51 -12.96 -0.87
C ARG A 210 -14.35 -13.42 -2.32
N ALA A 211 -13.60 -14.51 -2.51
CA ALA A 211 -14.15 -15.70 -3.16
C ALA A 211 -14.24 -16.78 -2.06
N HIS A 212 -15.26 -17.63 -2.09
CA HIS A 212 -15.66 -18.42 -0.92
C HIS A 212 -14.63 -19.50 -0.52
N PRO A 213 -14.41 -19.75 0.79
CA PRO A 213 -14.15 -21.11 1.25
C PRO A 213 -15.45 -21.93 1.14
N TYR A 214 -15.31 -23.18 0.73
CA TYR A 214 -16.42 -24.10 0.37
C TYR A 214 -17.24 -23.66 -0.85
N ASP A 215 -16.86 -24.18 -2.03
CA ASP A 215 -17.79 -25.02 -2.78
C ASP A 215 -17.52 -26.49 -2.36
N GLY A 216 -18.51 -27.37 -2.51
CA GLY A 216 -18.44 -28.80 -2.18
C GLY A 216 -19.07 -29.67 -3.26
#